data_AF-A0A1G0FDT9-F1
#
_entry.id   AF-A0A1G0FDT9-F1
#
_cell.length_a   1.000
_cell.length_b   1.000
_cell.length_c   1.000
_cell.angle_alpha   90.00
_cell.angle_beta   90.00
_cell.angle_gamma   90.00
#
_symmetry.space_group_name_H-M   'P 1'
#
loop_
_entity.id
_entity.type
_entity.pdbx_description
1 polymer ?
#
loop_
_entity_poly.entity_id
_entity_poly.type
_entity_poly.pdbx_seq_one_letter_code
_entity_poly.pdbx_strand_id
1 'polypeptide(L)'
;MEDENNVVTPEPTPGTGETPAPEPAEPAGEPQVQKPPKGFVPYQALEEERKKRKEAEEQLKNLTPAPSEPEPEDDVFSEEGKALKGDIKALNEKLRSLEKREARKEVEIEFPILKERKEEFETFLEDEENSRISIRKAAQLFLAEQNLLVEKPKRKGLEKPTGGGQVIPEPKLTAEEIDDMMKNDWRRYEKLLREGKIV
;
A
#
# COMPACT_ATOMS: atom_id res chain seq x y z
N MET A 1 -42.43 40.32 7.40
CA MET A 1 -40.96 40.35 7.42
C MET A 1 -40.52 39.39 6.33
N GLU A 2 -40.64 39.76 5.05
CA GLU A 2 -39.78 40.74 4.32
C GLU A 2 -38.33 40.22 4.29
N ASP A 3 -37.57 40.10 3.20
CA ASP A 3 -37.64 40.44 1.76
C ASP A 3 -36.50 39.62 1.09
N GLU A 4 -36.71 38.95 -0.05
CA GLU A 4 -36.38 39.37 -1.44
C GLU A 4 -34.90 39.63 -1.84
N ASN A 5 -34.60 39.13 -3.05
CA ASN A 5 -33.60 39.56 -4.07
C ASN A 5 -32.14 39.06 -3.93
N ASN A 6 -31.54 38.26 -4.83
CA ASN A 6 -31.60 38.01 -6.29
C ASN A 6 -30.66 38.90 -7.16
N VAL A 7 -29.68 38.22 -7.79
CA VAL A 7 -28.83 38.46 -8.99
C VAL A 7 -27.98 39.75 -9.17
N VAL A 8 -26.87 39.51 -9.88
CA VAL A 8 -26.23 40.27 -10.98
C VAL A 8 -24.87 40.92 -10.65
N THR A 9 -23.83 40.42 -11.33
CA THR A 9 -22.50 41.01 -11.54
C THR A 9 -22.59 42.42 -12.15
N PRO A 10 -21.55 43.27 -12.00
CA PRO A 10 -20.71 43.52 -13.19
C PRO A 10 -19.24 43.90 -12.89
N GLU A 11 -18.34 43.61 -13.83
CA GLU A 11 -17.06 44.32 -14.06
C GLU A 11 -17.34 45.69 -14.72
N PRO A 12 -16.49 46.76 -14.63
CA PRO A 12 -15.21 46.82 -15.34
C PRO A 12 -14.07 47.75 -14.79
N THR A 13 -12.88 47.60 -15.40
CA THR A 13 -11.69 48.50 -15.61
C THR A 13 -12.00 50.00 -15.84
N PRO A 14 -11.04 50.98 -15.99
CA PRO A 14 -9.60 50.95 -16.41
C PRO A 14 -8.67 51.99 -15.68
N GLY A 15 -7.34 52.05 -15.91
CA GLY A 15 -6.64 52.92 -16.89
C GLY A 15 -5.59 53.83 -16.19
N THR A 16 -4.29 53.76 -16.54
CA THR A 16 -3.51 54.74 -17.37
C THR A 16 -3.38 56.13 -16.70
N GLY A 17 -2.23 56.71 -16.35
CA GLY A 17 -0.94 56.85 -17.07
C GLY A 17 -0.70 58.33 -17.44
N GLU A 18 0.58 58.71 -17.66
CA GLU A 18 1.11 59.94 -18.34
C GLU A 18 1.34 61.20 -17.49
N THR A 19 2.40 62.02 -17.66
CA THR A 19 3.13 62.48 -18.89
C THR A 19 4.51 63.10 -18.52
N PRO A 20 5.48 63.25 -19.47
CA PRO A 20 5.82 64.63 -19.92
C PRO A 20 6.30 64.82 -21.40
N ALA A 21 5.82 65.93 -22.02
CA ALA A 21 6.42 67.02 -22.85
C ALA A 21 7.30 66.83 -24.16
N PRO A 22 7.29 67.81 -25.12
CA PRO A 22 7.35 67.63 -26.61
C PRO A 22 8.41 68.46 -27.44
N GLU A 23 8.36 68.39 -28.80
CA GLU A 23 9.26 68.96 -29.88
C GLU A 23 8.53 69.93 -30.90
N PRO A 24 9.21 70.72 -31.79
CA PRO A 24 8.54 71.55 -32.86
C PRO A 24 8.94 71.32 -34.36
N ALA A 25 7.91 71.26 -35.25
CA ALA A 25 7.64 71.49 -36.72
C ALA A 25 8.77 71.62 -37.81
N GLU A 26 8.69 71.20 -39.09
CA GLU A 26 7.77 70.51 -40.07
C GLU A 26 8.60 70.21 -41.39
N PRO A 27 8.19 69.46 -42.46
CA PRO A 27 7.13 68.45 -42.67
C PRO A 27 7.63 67.13 -43.35
N ALA A 28 6.73 66.13 -43.53
CA ALA A 28 6.92 64.80 -44.16
C ALA A 28 7.67 63.74 -43.32
N GLY A 29 7.02 63.30 -42.24
CA GLY A 29 7.36 62.08 -41.51
C GLY A 29 6.25 61.04 -41.67
N GLU A 30 6.64 59.83 -42.06
CA GLU A 30 5.82 58.62 -42.21
C GLU A 30 4.78 58.44 -41.08
N PRO A 31 3.60 57.85 -41.36
CA PRO A 31 2.59 57.62 -40.34
C PRO A 31 3.20 56.79 -39.21
N GLN A 32 3.36 57.42 -38.04
CA GLN A 32 3.89 56.76 -36.85
C GLN A 32 3.02 55.55 -36.55
N VAL A 33 3.53 54.37 -36.89
CA VAL A 33 2.98 53.08 -36.49
C VAL A 33 3.12 53.03 -34.97
N GLN A 34 2.06 53.40 -34.26
CA GLN A 34 1.95 53.16 -32.83
C GLN A 34 2.18 51.66 -32.63
N LYS A 35 3.35 51.31 -32.10
CA LYS A 35 3.64 49.91 -31.78
C LYS A 35 2.61 49.49 -30.73
N PRO A 36 1.84 48.42 -30.99
CA PRO A 36 0.80 48.01 -30.06
C PRO A 36 1.43 47.71 -28.69
N PRO A 37 0.72 48.02 -27.59
CA PRO A 37 1.24 47.86 -26.25
C PRO A 37 1.69 46.41 -25.99
N LYS A 38 2.77 46.24 -25.23
CA LYS A 38 3.39 44.94 -24.98
C LYS A 38 2.36 44.00 -24.33
N GLY A 39 1.98 42.93 -25.05
CA GLY A 39 0.90 42.00 -24.65
C GLY A 39 -0.40 42.14 -25.45
N PHE A 40 -0.49 43.08 -26.38
CA PHE A 40 -1.62 43.18 -27.30
C PHE A 40 -1.54 42.07 -28.36
N VAL A 41 -2.46 41.12 -28.28
CA VAL A 41 -2.71 40.15 -29.34
C VAL A 41 -3.85 40.70 -30.20
N PRO A 42 -3.62 41.01 -31.48
CA PRO A 42 -4.69 41.44 -32.38
C PRO A 42 -5.83 40.41 -32.37
N TYR A 43 -7.07 40.89 -32.38
CA TYR A 43 -8.25 40.02 -32.34
C TYR A 43 -8.22 38.92 -33.42
N GLN A 44 -7.71 39.25 -34.61
CA GLN A 44 -7.50 38.29 -35.70
C GLN A 44 -6.55 37.14 -35.32
N ALA A 45 -5.46 37.43 -34.59
CA ALA A 45 -4.53 36.41 -34.14
C ALA A 45 -5.16 35.48 -33.07
N LEU A 46 -6.06 36.01 -32.22
CA LEU A 46 -6.84 35.18 -31.29
C LEU A 46 -7.87 34.30 -32.01
N GLU A 47 -8.51 34.81 -33.05
CA GLU A 47 -9.42 34.01 -33.88
C GLU A 47 -8.70 32.89 -34.61
N GLU A 48 -7.52 33.16 -35.17
CA GLU A 48 -6.68 32.15 -35.82
C GLU A 48 -6.19 31.09 -34.82
N GLU A 49 -5.79 31.48 -33.62
CA GLU A 49 -5.38 30.54 -32.57
C GLU A 49 -6.55 29.64 -32.15
N ARG A 50 -7.75 30.21 -31.97
CA ARG A 50 -8.96 29.45 -31.64
C ARG A 50 -9.34 28.47 -32.74
N LYS A 51 -9.22 28.86 -34.02
CA LYS A 51 -9.47 27.97 -35.16
C LYS A 51 -8.46 26.82 -35.18
N LYS A 52 -7.17 27.10 -35.07
CA LYS A 52 -6.12 26.08 -35.02
C LYS A 52 -6.29 25.12 -33.86
N ARG A 53 -6.67 25.62 -32.68
CA ARG A 53 -6.96 24.78 -31.51
C ARG A 53 -8.15 23.86 -31.77
N LYS A 54 -9.23 24.39 -32.37
CA LYS A 54 -10.42 23.60 -32.71
C LYS A 54 -10.12 22.54 -33.77
N GLU A 55 -9.34 22.87 -34.80
CA GLU A 55 -8.90 21.92 -35.83
C GLU A 55 -8.01 20.82 -35.24
N ALA A 56 -7.08 21.18 -34.35
CA ALA A 56 -6.24 20.20 -33.66
C ALA A 56 -7.04 19.30 -32.70
N GLU A 57 -8.06 19.85 -32.03
CA GLU A 57 -8.97 19.09 -31.17
C GLU A 57 -9.87 18.14 -31.99
N GLU A 58 -10.37 18.58 -33.15
CA GLU A 58 -11.10 17.73 -34.08
C GLU A 58 -10.21 16.64 -34.68
N GLN A 59 -8.96 16.95 -35.04
CA GLN A 59 -7.98 15.95 -35.48
C GLN A 59 -7.66 14.95 -34.36
N LEU A 60 -7.46 15.42 -33.13
CA LEU A 60 -7.27 14.54 -31.98
C LEU A 60 -8.48 13.65 -31.77
N LYS A 61 -9.70 14.19 -31.82
CA LYS A 61 -10.94 13.41 -31.67
C LYS A 61 -11.18 12.41 -32.81
N ASN A 62 -10.65 12.68 -34.00
CA ASN A 62 -10.71 11.75 -35.14
C ASN A 62 -9.61 10.68 -35.08
N LEU A 63 -8.45 11.00 -34.48
CA LEU A 63 -7.30 10.09 -34.33
C LEU A 63 -7.36 9.25 -33.06
N THR A 64 -7.99 9.76 -32.00
CA THR A 64 -8.38 8.98 -30.84
C THR A 64 -9.73 8.38 -31.18
N PRO A 65 -9.81 7.11 -31.64
CA PRO A 65 -11.09 6.42 -31.57
C PRO A 65 -11.61 6.63 -30.14
N ALA A 66 -12.88 6.97 -30.01
CA ALA A 66 -13.56 6.98 -28.72
C ALA A 66 -13.13 5.73 -27.94
N PRO A 67 -13.02 5.76 -26.60
CA PRO A 67 -12.78 4.56 -25.81
C PRO A 67 -13.98 3.64 -26.06
N SER A 68 -13.90 2.89 -27.15
CA SER A 68 -14.74 1.77 -27.46
C SER A 68 -14.51 0.86 -26.30
N GLU A 69 -15.61 0.43 -25.71
CA GLU A 69 -15.67 -0.69 -24.78
C GLU A 69 -14.62 -1.72 -25.17
N PRO A 70 -13.92 -2.36 -24.20
CA PRO A 70 -12.89 -3.34 -24.52
C PRO A 70 -13.49 -4.38 -25.46
N GLU A 71 -13.22 -4.24 -26.75
CA GLU A 71 -13.58 -5.26 -27.71
C GLU A 71 -12.85 -6.52 -27.25
N PRO A 72 -13.53 -7.68 -27.20
CA PRO A 72 -12.84 -8.91 -26.86
C PRO A 72 -11.71 -9.07 -27.88
N GLU A 73 -10.46 -9.03 -27.43
CA GLU A 73 -9.23 -9.27 -28.21
C GLU A 73 -9.21 -10.67 -28.86
N ASP A 74 -10.33 -11.39 -28.88
CA ASP A 74 -10.49 -12.75 -29.36
C ASP A 74 -10.48 -12.86 -30.89
N ASP A 75 -10.61 -11.76 -31.64
CA ASP A 75 -10.67 -11.80 -33.12
C ASP A 75 -9.37 -11.45 -33.85
N VAL A 76 -8.29 -11.10 -33.16
CA VAL A 76 -6.98 -10.82 -33.80
C VAL A 76 -6.05 -12.05 -33.82
N PHE A 77 -6.42 -13.14 -33.15
CA PHE A 77 -5.61 -14.36 -33.12
C PHE A 77 -5.92 -15.26 -34.32
N SER A 78 -4.88 -15.58 -35.10
CA SER A 78 -4.86 -16.69 -36.07
C SER A 78 -5.42 -17.97 -35.44
N GLU A 79 -5.95 -18.91 -36.24
CA GLU A 79 -6.47 -20.20 -35.73
C GLU A 79 -5.45 -20.92 -34.83
N GLU A 80 -4.16 -20.82 -35.16
CA GLU A 80 -3.06 -21.31 -34.33
C GLU A 80 -2.94 -20.57 -32.97
N GLY A 81 -3.17 -19.26 -32.96
CA GLY A 81 -3.20 -18.46 -31.73
C GLY A 81 -4.38 -18.80 -30.81
N LYS A 82 -5.54 -19.13 -31.39
CA LYS A 82 -6.71 -19.61 -30.63
C LYS A 82 -6.45 -20.99 -30.01
N ALA A 83 -5.84 -21.90 -30.77
CA ALA A 83 -5.41 -23.21 -30.28
C ALA A 83 -4.40 -23.09 -29.13
N LEU A 84 -3.35 -22.26 -29.30
CA LEU A 84 -2.35 -22.00 -28.25
C LEU A 84 -2.97 -21.38 -26.99
N LYS A 85 -3.91 -20.44 -27.13
CA LYS A 85 -4.64 -19.87 -25.99
C LYS A 85 -5.45 -20.93 -25.24
N GLY A 86 -6.04 -21.89 -25.96
CA GLY A 86 -6.70 -23.06 -25.38
C GLY A 86 -5.74 -23.95 -24.60
N ASP A 87 -4.60 -24.28 -25.19
CA ASP A 87 -3.57 -25.09 -24.54
C ASP A 87 -2.99 -24.41 -23.30
N ILE A 88 -2.75 -23.10 -23.37
CA ILE A 88 -2.29 -22.30 -22.22
C ILE A 88 -3.32 -22.33 -21.09
N LYS A 89 -4.62 -22.18 -21.39
CA LYS A 89 -5.69 -22.29 -20.39
C LYS A 89 -5.71 -23.68 -19.75
N ALA A 90 -5.68 -24.73 -20.57
CA ALA A 90 -5.68 -26.12 -20.08
C ALA A 90 -4.42 -26.45 -19.24
N LEU A 91 -3.25 -25.95 -19.65
CA LEU A 91 -2.00 -26.09 -18.89
C LEU A 91 -2.07 -25.33 -17.56
N ASN A 92 -2.61 -24.11 -17.55
CA ASN A 92 -2.79 -23.33 -16.33
C ASN A 92 -3.76 -24.01 -15.35
N GLU A 93 -4.84 -24.60 -15.84
CA GLU A 93 -5.77 -25.39 -15.02
C GLU A 93 -5.08 -26.64 -14.44
N LYS A 94 -4.31 -27.36 -15.26
CA LYS A 94 -3.51 -28.50 -14.79
C LYS A 94 -2.50 -28.08 -13.72
N LEU A 95 -1.79 -26.97 -13.94
CA LEU A 95 -0.80 -26.45 -13.01
C LEU A 95 -1.46 -26.10 -11.66
N ARG A 96 -2.56 -25.34 -11.68
CA ARG A 96 -3.35 -25.02 -10.47
C ARG A 96 -3.84 -26.28 -9.74
N SER A 97 -4.27 -27.30 -10.49
CA SER A 97 -4.71 -28.57 -9.88
C SER A 97 -3.58 -29.33 -9.20
N LEU A 98 -2.37 -29.30 -9.79
CA LEU A 98 -1.17 -29.94 -9.24
C LEU A 98 -0.70 -29.20 -7.99
N GLU A 99 -0.63 -27.88 -8.02
CA GLU A 99 -0.28 -27.03 -6.87
C GLU A 99 -1.26 -27.27 -5.70
N LYS A 100 -2.57 -27.29 -5.98
CA LYS A 100 -3.59 -27.59 -4.95
C LYS A 100 -3.38 -28.97 -4.34
N ARG A 101 -3.03 -29.97 -5.16
CA ARG A 101 -2.76 -31.35 -4.71
C ARG A 101 -1.48 -31.43 -3.88
N GLU A 102 -0.43 -30.72 -4.27
CA GLU A 102 0.85 -30.69 -3.56
C GLU A 102 0.70 -29.98 -2.21
N ALA A 103 0.09 -28.80 -2.18
CA ALA A 103 -0.21 -28.08 -0.95
C ALA A 103 -1.06 -28.90 0.03
N ARG A 104 -2.02 -29.70 -0.48
CA ARG A 104 -2.77 -30.66 0.36
C ARG A 104 -1.87 -31.74 0.94
N LYS A 105 -1.01 -32.35 0.14
CA LYS A 105 -0.07 -33.38 0.62
C LYS A 105 0.88 -32.84 1.68
N GLU A 106 1.40 -31.64 1.50
CA GLU A 106 2.26 -30.99 2.50
C GLU A 106 1.53 -30.81 3.82
N VAL A 107 0.30 -30.32 3.77
CA VAL A 107 -0.54 -30.09 4.95
C VAL A 107 -0.94 -31.41 5.63
N GLU A 108 -1.22 -32.47 4.87
CA GLU A 108 -1.46 -33.82 5.39
C GLU A 108 -0.21 -34.46 6.04
N ILE A 109 1.00 -34.05 5.62
CA ILE A 109 2.26 -34.47 6.27
C ILE A 109 2.45 -33.70 7.58
N GLU A 110 2.19 -32.40 7.58
CA GLU A 110 2.29 -31.56 8.80
C GLU A 110 1.24 -31.92 9.85
N PHE A 111 0.02 -32.24 9.41
CA PHE A 111 -1.12 -32.56 10.27
C PHE A 111 -1.76 -33.88 9.84
N PRO A 112 -1.23 -35.04 10.28
CA PRO A 112 -1.73 -36.36 9.88
C PRO A 112 -3.21 -36.61 10.19
N ILE A 113 -3.74 -35.94 11.24
CA ILE A 113 -5.15 -36.04 11.67
C ILE A 113 -6.12 -35.62 10.56
N LEU A 114 -5.70 -34.74 9.65
CA LEU A 114 -6.51 -34.32 8.52
C LEU A 114 -6.82 -35.47 7.54
N LYS A 115 -6.02 -36.54 7.53
CA LYS A 115 -6.31 -37.72 6.70
C LYS A 115 -7.53 -38.49 7.18
N GLU A 116 -7.76 -38.50 8.49
CA GLU A 116 -8.91 -39.16 9.11
C GLU A 116 -10.18 -38.33 8.93
N ARG A 117 -10.05 -37.00 8.86
CA ARG A 117 -11.15 -36.03 8.70
C ARG A 117 -11.13 -35.32 7.35
N LYS A 118 -10.76 -36.04 6.30
CA LYS A 118 -10.57 -35.45 4.97
C LYS A 118 -11.84 -34.82 4.42
N GLU A 119 -12.98 -35.50 4.57
CA GLU A 119 -14.27 -35.03 4.07
C GLU A 119 -14.72 -33.75 4.79
N GLU A 120 -14.62 -33.71 6.12
CA GLU A 120 -14.92 -32.52 6.94
C GLU A 120 -14.01 -31.34 6.56
N PHE A 121 -12.73 -31.62 6.34
CA PHE A 121 -11.77 -30.59 5.94
C PHE A 121 -12.04 -30.08 4.51
N GLU A 122 -12.51 -30.93 3.59
CA GLU A 122 -12.92 -30.50 2.25
C GLU A 122 -14.15 -29.59 2.30
N THR A 123 -15.16 -29.93 3.12
CA THR A 123 -16.31 -29.05 3.33
C THR A 123 -15.91 -27.70 3.93
N PHE A 124 -14.98 -27.71 4.89
CA PHE A 124 -14.46 -26.48 5.49
C PHE A 124 -13.74 -25.58 4.47
N LEU A 125 -13.11 -26.15 3.44
CA LEU A 125 -12.46 -25.37 2.37
C LEU A 125 -13.44 -24.81 1.35
N GLU A 126 -14.64 -25.37 1.25
CA GLU A 126 -15.69 -24.93 0.33
C GLU A 126 -16.47 -23.71 0.85
N ASP A 127 -16.38 -23.44 2.16
CA ASP A 127 -16.97 -22.24 2.76
C ASP A 127 -16.37 -20.95 2.18
N GLU A 128 -17.22 -19.94 1.92
CA GLU A 128 -16.80 -18.68 1.27
C GLU A 128 -15.66 -17.98 2.00
N GLU A 129 -15.66 -18.02 3.33
CA GLU A 129 -14.63 -17.40 4.17
C GLU A 129 -13.28 -18.13 4.08
N ASN A 130 -13.33 -19.45 3.91
CA ASN A 130 -12.18 -20.34 3.95
C ASN A 130 -11.61 -20.68 2.56
N SER A 131 -12.39 -20.48 1.50
CA SER A 131 -11.96 -20.68 0.12
C SER A 131 -10.84 -19.73 -0.32
N ARG A 132 -10.74 -18.56 0.32
CA ARG A 132 -9.78 -17.49 -0.02
C ARG A 132 -8.46 -17.59 0.72
N ILE A 133 -8.40 -18.37 1.79
CA ILE A 133 -7.18 -18.52 2.61
C ILE A 133 -6.31 -19.67 2.10
N SER A 134 -5.03 -19.63 2.45
CA SER A 134 -4.13 -20.73 2.10
C SER A 134 -4.56 -22.03 2.79
N ILE A 135 -4.40 -23.17 2.10
CA ILE A 135 -4.81 -24.50 2.61
C ILE A 135 -4.17 -24.79 3.98
N ARG A 136 -2.95 -24.32 4.22
CA ARG A 136 -2.25 -24.44 5.50
C ARG A 136 -2.94 -23.65 6.62
N LYS A 137 -3.38 -22.42 6.34
CA LYS A 137 -4.10 -21.60 7.32
C LYS A 137 -5.49 -22.17 7.58
N ALA A 138 -6.17 -22.64 6.53
CA ALA A 138 -7.44 -23.34 6.67
C ALA A 138 -7.30 -24.60 7.53
N ALA A 139 -6.25 -25.40 7.34
CA ALA A 139 -5.98 -26.56 8.17
C ALA A 139 -5.77 -26.19 9.64
N GLN A 140 -5.02 -25.12 9.93
CA GLN A 140 -4.84 -24.66 11.30
C GLN A 140 -6.16 -24.18 11.93
N LEU A 141 -7.00 -23.47 11.17
CA LEU A 141 -8.31 -23.03 11.65
C LEU A 141 -9.25 -24.20 11.89
N PHE A 142 -9.36 -25.12 10.93
CA PHE A 142 -10.14 -26.35 11.08
C PHE A 142 -9.73 -27.16 12.32
N LEU A 143 -8.42 -27.36 12.51
CA LEU A 143 -7.90 -28.07 13.67
C LEU A 143 -8.10 -27.28 14.97
N ALA A 144 -8.07 -25.95 14.93
CA ALA A 144 -8.37 -25.12 16.10
C ALA A 144 -9.85 -25.21 16.49
N GLU A 145 -10.77 -25.12 15.54
CA GLU A 145 -12.21 -25.23 15.74
C GLU A 145 -12.59 -26.61 16.30
N GLN A 146 -11.97 -27.66 15.79
CA GLN A 146 -12.19 -29.02 16.28
C GLN A 146 -11.43 -29.34 17.59
N ASN A 147 -10.66 -28.39 18.15
CA ASN A 147 -9.77 -28.60 19.29
C ASN A 147 -8.77 -29.76 19.07
N LEU A 148 -8.41 -30.02 17.81
CA LEU A 148 -7.46 -31.05 17.36
C LEU A 148 -6.08 -30.48 17.06
N LEU A 149 -5.85 -29.20 17.37
CA LEU A 149 -4.53 -28.61 17.31
C LEU A 149 -3.67 -29.23 18.41
N VAL A 150 -3.09 -30.39 18.11
CA VAL A 150 -2.14 -31.05 19.01
C VAL A 150 -0.97 -30.08 19.15
N GLU A 151 -0.79 -29.52 20.36
CA GLU A 151 0.44 -28.81 20.71
C GLU A 151 1.60 -29.65 20.20
N LYS A 152 2.46 -29.07 19.33
CA LYS A 152 3.61 -29.76 18.73
C LYS A 152 4.19 -30.73 19.76
N PRO A 153 4.38 -32.02 19.42
CA PRO A 153 4.82 -33.00 20.40
C PRO A 153 6.06 -32.43 21.09
N LYS A 154 5.89 -32.04 22.37
CA LYS A 154 6.97 -31.53 23.19
C LYS A 154 7.95 -32.69 23.26
N ARG A 155 9.02 -32.60 22.45
CA ARG A 155 10.10 -33.59 22.45
C ARG A 155 10.51 -33.74 23.91
N LYS A 156 10.43 -34.96 24.46
CA LYS A 156 10.98 -35.25 25.79
C LYS A 156 12.44 -34.77 25.76
N GLY A 157 12.77 -33.80 26.61
CA GLY A 157 14.10 -33.16 26.66
C GLY A 157 14.24 -31.80 25.97
N LEU A 158 13.19 -31.28 25.31
CA LEU A 158 13.08 -29.84 25.00
C LEU A 158 12.23 -29.15 26.08
N GLU A 159 12.56 -29.43 27.33
CA GLU A 159 12.23 -28.51 28.40
C GLU A 159 12.85 -27.17 28.00
N LYS A 160 12.15 -26.03 28.19
CA LYS A 160 12.83 -24.73 28.14
C LYS A 160 14.09 -24.90 28.97
N PRO A 161 15.28 -24.43 28.54
CA PRO A 161 16.40 -24.42 29.45
C PRO A 161 15.97 -23.59 30.66
N THR A 162 15.50 -24.26 31.71
CA THR A 162 15.82 -23.96 33.09
C THR A 162 17.33 -24.14 33.18
N GLY A 163 18.08 -23.33 32.42
CA GLY A 163 19.46 -23.05 32.69
C GLY A 163 19.46 -22.72 34.16
N GLY A 164 20.15 -23.57 34.93
CA GLY A 164 19.96 -23.68 36.37
C GLY A 164 19.76 -22.31 36.95
N GLY A 165 18.53 -22.04 37.41
CA GLY A 165 18.31 -20.89 38.25
C GLY A 165 19.22 -21.14 39.44
N GLN A 166 20.37 -20.46 39.48
CA GLN A 166 20.82 -19.97 40.76
C GLN A 166 19.62 -19.17 41.24
N VAL A 167 18.81 -19.81 42.10
CA VAL A 167 17.97 -19.09 43.03
C VAL A 167 18.98 -18.20 43.73
N ILE A 168 19.06 -16.94 43.30
CA ILE A 168 19.85 -15.94 44.01
C ILE A 168 19.27 -16.03 45.42
N PRO A 169 20.06 -16.47 46.41
CA PRO A 169 19.53 -16.61 47.75
C PRO A 169 18.94 -15.25 48.14
N GLU A 170 17.67 -15.24 48.54
CA GLU A 170 17.02 -14.00 48.94
C GLU A 170 17.93 -13.29 49.96
N PRO A 171 18.27 -12.01 49.74
CA PRO A 171 19.18 -11.30 50.62
C PRO A 171 18.56 -11.29 52.02
N LYS A 172 19.21 -11.98 52.95
CA LYS A 172 18.76 -12.07 54.35
C LYS A 172 18.93 -10.75 55.10
N LEU A 173 19.62 -9.78 54.51
CA LEU A 173 19.99 -8.49 55.09
C LEU A 173 19.37 -7.39 54.24
N THR A 174 18.84 -6.37 54.90
CA THR A 174 18.29 -5.19 54.23
C THR A 174 19.43 -4.30 53.73
N ALA A 175 19.15 -3.42 52.75
CA ALA A 175 20.17 -2.52 52.20
C ALA A 175 20.78 -1.58 53.26
N GLU A 176 19.96 -1.16 54.23
CA GLU A 176 20.39 -0.28 55.33
C GLU A 176 21.39 -0.98 56.27
N GLU A 177 21.16 -2.26 56.59
CA GLU A 177 22.08 -3.06 57.39
C GLU A 177 23.42 -3.29 56.68
N ILE A 178 23.40 -3.41 55.35
CA ILE A 178 24.61 -3.55 54.53
C ILE A 178 25.43 -2.25 54.57
N ASP A 179 24.77 -1.09 54.40
CA ASP A 179 25.43 0.22 54.45
C ASP A 179 26.04 0.51 55.83
N ASP A 180 25.37 0.10 56.90
CA ASP A 180 25.90 0.23 58.26
C ASP A 180 27.11 -0.69 58.50
N MET A 181 27.08 -1.91 57.96
CA MET A 181 28.26 -2.79 58.02
C MET A 181 29.42 -2.26 57.18
N MET A 182 29.18 -1.62 56.04
CA MET A 182 30.24 -1.00 55.22
C MET A 182 30.97 0.11 55.98
N LYS A 183 30.24 0.88 56.80
CA LYS A 183 30.79 2.02 57.54
C LYS A 183 31.41 1.61 58.87
N ASN A 184 30.79 0.69 59.60
CA ASN A 184 31.17 0.36 60.97
C ASN A 184 31.99 -0.93 61.08
N ASP A 185 31.74 -1.93 60.22
CA ASP A 185 32.29 -3.30 60.34
C ASP A 185 32.76 -3.88 59.00
N TRP A 186 33.71 -3.20 58.36
CA TRP A 186 34.22 -3.55 57.02
C TRP A 186 34.70 -5.01 56.89
N ARG A 187 35.38 -5.55 57.90
CA ARG A 187 35.90 -6.94 57.87
C ARG A 187 34.79 -7.99 57.76
N ARG A 188 33.63 -7.71 58.35
CA ARG A 188 32.47 -8.60 58.31
C ARG A 188 31.76 -8.49 56.97
N TYR A 189 31.62 -7.28 56.44
CA TYR A 189 31.11 -7.03 55.10
C TYR A 189 31.93 -7.73 54.01
N GLU A 190 33.26 -7.58 54.02
CA GLU A 190 34.15 -8.20 53.04
C GLU A 190 34.05 -9.74 53.06
N LYS A 191 33.92 -10.34 54.25
CA LYS A 191 33.75 -11.78 54.40
C LYS A 191 32.43 -12.26 53.78
N LEU A 192 31.34 -11.52 53.97
CA LEU A 192 30.02 -11.87 53.42
C LEU A 192 29.93 -11.64 51.90
N LEU A 193 30.66 -10.65 51.39
CA LEU A 193 30.82 -10.40 49.95
C LEU A 193 31.58 -11.55 49.27
N ARG A 194 32.69 -12.02 49.88
CA ARG A 194 33.45 -13.18 49.38
C ARG A 194 32.67 -14.48 49.46
N GLU A 195 31.79 -14.63 50.44
CA GLU A 195 30.89 -15.78 50.59
C GLU A 195 29.67 -15.73 49.65
N GLY A 196 29.48 -14.64 48.88
CA GLY A 196 28.38 -14.48 47.93
C GLY A 196 27.00 -14.34 48.57
N LYS A 197 26.95 -13.94 49.84
CA LYS A 197 25.68 -13.76 50.61
C LYS A 197 25.10 -12.35 50.47
N ILE A 198 25.91 -11.42 49.99
CA ILE A 198 25.55 -10.05 49.64
C ILE A 198 26.05 -9.86 48.20
N VAL A 199 25.21 -9.31 47.32
CA VAL A 199 25.51 -9.04 45.91
C VAL A 199 25.41 -7.54 45.67
#